data_AF-A0AAU6WLN2-F1
#
_entry.id   AF-A0AAU6WLN2-F1
#
_cell.length_a   1.000
_cell.length_b   1.000
_cell.length_c   1.000
_cell.angle_alpha   90.00
_cell.angle_beta   90.00
_cell.angle_gamma   90.00
#
_symmetry.space_group_name_H-M   'P 1'
#
loop_
_entity.id
_entity.type
_entity.pdbx_description
1 polymer ?
#
loop_
_entity_poly.entity_id
_entity_poly.type
_entity_poly.pdbx_seq_one_letter_code
_entity_poly.pdbx_strand_id
1 'polypeptide(L)'
;MTLACYGCGLPAINVQGLLNLKTFTCFENQLTALNVQGLPNLQYLSCYSNQLTTLDLHGLTNLYYLSCAKNQLASFNVQGCTGLQQIYCDNNKFTTINVEDCISLQTFRCEVNPLLVSIFMKNGANEFLSMSNNGNALQYICCDEGQIAAIQSAVSSLNFTNCNVNSYCTFNPGGNYNTITGIVRFDENNNGCDPNDELFEHLKIKINDGTNIGSTFSNSQGKYFFYTIAGNFAITTEAENPSLFQAVPGSFNTNFANSNNNIFTQDICIKAIGNSNDLEVVIAPVGSARPGFNAKYKLMWRNKGNTTLSGNVTLNFDNLKIAFVSSSLPYASIAGNQITYSFTNLKPYQNKATEIIFSVNPPTHPTHPVNIGNHLIFTAGINPSLNDILPLDNHFVFNQTVTGSYDPNDIECIEGNSIPVSMVGQYLHYIVNFENTGTAPTENIVVEMNIDPADFDINTLQLQHSSYPSFTKITGNKVEFMMKQANLGSGGHGNILMKIKSKGNLTIGDKVINKANIYFDYNFPIVTNDEITNIESQLKTSEVQKDQSVNLYPNPTKGDVNIEADSRIQSVEVFDAAGRIIQKHTGINSQNAKISIHSSSNGIYYFKVLTGKGTLLKKVSKN
;
A
#
# COMPACT_ATOMS: atom_id res chain seq x y z
N MET A 1 -25.87 4.08 52.77
CA MET A 1 -25.78 5.38 53.48
C MET A 1 -25.70 6.47 52.42
N THR A 2 -26.37 7.60 52.63
CA THR A 2 -26.41 8.73 51.69
C THR A 2 -25.91 9.98 52.39
N LEU A 3 -25.04 10.74 51.74
CA LEU A 3 -24.58 12.05 52.19
C LEU A 3 -24.90 13.10 51.13
N ALA A 4 -25.66 14.12 51.51
CA ALA A 4 -26.03 15.24 50.66
C ALA A 4 -25.65 16.57 51.30
N CYS A 5 -24.83 17.36 50.62
CA CYS A 5 -24.31 18.65 51.10
C CYS A 5 -24.14 19.64 49.94
N TYR A 6 -25.09 19.65 49.01
CA TYR A 6 -25.06 20.51 47.82
C TYR A 6 -25.50 21.95 48.13
N GLY A 7 -25.00 22.94 47.39
CA GLY A 7 -25.42 24.34 47.55
C GLY A 7 -24.99 25.01 48.85
N CYS A 8 -24.07 24.40 49.61
CA CYS A 8 -23.67 24.88 50.94
C CYS A 8 -22.51 25.89 50.91
N GLY A 9 -21.92 26.17 49.74
CA GLY A 9 -20.75 27.03 49.62
C GLY A 9 -19.48 26.45 50.24
N LEU A 10 -19.37 25.12 50.32
CA LEU A 10 -18.25 24.44 50.98
C LEU A 10 -16.95 24.61 50.17
N PRO A 11 -15.85 25.09 50.79
CA PRO A 11 -14.54 25.15 50.13
C PRO A 11 -13.81 23.79 50.15
N ALA A 12 -14.17 22.91 51.09
CA ALA A 12 -13.59 21.58 51.25
C ALA A 12 -14.59 20.63 51.91
N ILE A 13 -14.40 19.32 51.68
CA ILE A 13 -15.16 18.25 52.33
C ILE A 13 -14.26 17.02 52.54
N ASN A 14 -14.40 16.35 53.68
CA ASN A 14 -13.72 15.10 53.97
C ASN A 14 -14.75 13.98 54.18
N VAL A 15 -14.73 12.98 53.30
CA VAL A 15 -15.59 11.79 53.35
C VAL A 15 -14.82 10.50 53.64
N GLN A 16 -13.53 10.62 53.98
CA GLN A 16 -12.68 9.48 54.26
C GLN A 16 -13.18 8.71 55.49
N GLY A 17 -13.11 7.38 55.43
CA GLY A 17 -13.61 6.49 56.47
C GLY A 17 -15.12 6.23 56.43
N LEU A 18 -15.88 6.85 55.52
CA LEU A 18 -17.32 6.57 55.34
C LEU A 18 -17.54 5.29 54.50
N LEU A 19 -17.02 4.15 54.96
CA LEU A 19 -16.95 2.89 54.20
C LEU A 19 -18.31 2.36 53.70
N ASN A 20 -19.42 2.76 54.34
CA ASN A 20 -20.79 2.35 53.99
C ASN A 20 -21.51 3.35 53.06
N LEU A 21 -20.84 4.44 52.65
CA LEU A 21 -21.39 5.47 51.78
C LEU A 21 -21.67 4.89 50.39
N LYS A 22 -22.93 5.01 49.95
CA LYS A 22 -23.40 4.55 48.63
C LYS A 22 -23.71 5.71 47.70
N THR A 23 -24.27 6.78 48.24
CA THR A 23 -24.67 7.96 47.46
C THR A 23 -24.04 9.20 48.06
N PHE A 24 -23.31 9.94 47.24
CA PHE A 24 -22.68 11.19 47.64
C PHE A 24 -23.01 12.31 46.65
N THR A 25 -23.65 13.37 47.16
CA THR A 25 -23.99 14.56 46.36
C THR A 25 -23.44 15.82 47.01
N CYS A 26 -22.49 16.48 46.34
CA CYS A 26 -21.80 17.68 46.81
C CYS A 26 -21.72 18.77 45.71
N PHE A 27 -22.67 18.76 44.78
CA PHE A 27 -22.74 19.72 43.69
C PHE A 27 -23.02 21.16 44.16
N GLU A 28 -22.75 22.15 43.32
CA GLU A 28 -22.96 23.59 43.61
C GLU A 28 -22.23 24.04 44.89
N ASN A 29 -20.95 23.69 45.01
CA ASN A 29 -20.06 24.14 46.08
C ASN A 29 -18.83 24.84 45.49
N GLN A 30 -17.81 25.07 46.32
CA GLN A 30 -16.55 25.72 45.95
C GLN A 30 -15.37 24.74 46.11
N LEU A 31 -15.62 23.43 45.95
CA LEU A 31 -14.61 22.40 46.16
C LEU A 31 -13.51 22.52 45.09
N THR A 32 -12.26 22.64 45.53
CA THR A 32 -11.08 22.60 44.65
C THR A 32 -10.48 21.20 44.56
N ALA A 33 -10.79 20.34 45.53
CA ALA A 33 -10.39 18.93 45.57
C ALA A 33 -11.50 18.06 46.17
N LEU A 34 -11.58 16.81 45.73
CA LEU A 34 -12.52 15.82 46.24
C LEU A 34 -11.84 14.44 46.27
N ASN A 35 -11.63 13.91 47.47
CA ASN A 35 -11.09 12.57 47.64
C ASN A 35 -12.19 11.58 48.03
N VAL A 36 -12.54 10.70 47.09
CA VAL A 36 -13.50 9.60 47.26
C VAL A 36 -12.83 8.22 47.22
N GLN A 37 -11.50 8.18 47.19
CA GLN A 37 -10.76 6.92 47.27
C GLN A 37 -11.01 6.25 48.62
N GLY A 38 -11.00 4.92 48.64
CA GLY A 38 -11.32 4.14 49.85
C GLY A 38 -12.81 4.07 50.22
N LEU A 39 -13.71 4.41 49.29
CA LEU A 39 -15.17 4.27 49.45
C LEU A 39 -15.69 3.09 48.62
N PRO A 40 -15.46 1.83 49.03
CA PRO A 40 -15.68 0.64 48.19
C PRO A 40 -17.14 0.41 47.81
N ASN A 41 -18.08 0.98 48.59
CA ASN A 41 -19.52 0.83 48.38
C ASN A 41 -20.15 2.03 47.63
N LEU A 42 -19.35 3.00 47.17
CA LEU A 42 -19.87 4.17 46.47
C LEU A 42 -20.46 3.75 45.12
N GLN A 43 -21.72 4.12 44.91
CA GLN A 43 -22.53 3.75 43.74
C GLN A 43 -22.94 4.98 42.91
N TYR A 44 -23.15 6.11 43.57
CA TYR A 44 -23.61 7.35 42.94
C TYR A 44 -22.78 8.53 43.43
N LEU A 45 -22.14 9.23 42.50
CA LEU A 45 -21.38 10.46 42.77
C LEU A 45 -21.86 11.62 41.89
N SER A 46 -22.30 12.70 42.53
CA SER A 46 -22.63 13.96 41.86
C SER A 46 -21.88 15.13 42.49
N CYS A 47 -20.88 15.63 41.78
CA CYS A 47 -20.01 16.74 42.18
C CYS A 47 -19.98 17.89 41.15
N TYR A 48 -21.02 18.00 40.31
CA TYR A 48 -21.11 19.05 39.29
C TYR A 48 -21.13 20.47 39.89
N SER A 49 -20.77 21.49 39.08
CA SER A 49 -20.69 22.90 39.53
C SER A 49 -19.78 23.07 40.76
N ASN A 50 -18.50 22.72 40.60
CA ASN A 50 -17.43 22.93 41.57
C ASN A 50 -16.19 23.50 40.86
N GLN A 51 -15.04 23.53 41.53
CA GLN A 51 -13.77 24.03 41.00
C GLN A 51 -12.70 22.94 40.92
N LEU A 52 -13.12 21.67 40.77
CA LEU A 52 -12.22 20.52 40.73
C LEU A 52 -11.34 20.58 39.48
N THR A 53 -10.03 20.34 39.64
CA THR A 53 -9.07 20.28 38.53
C THR A 53 -8.69 18.85 38.14
N THR A 54 -8.87 17.91 39.07
CA THR A 54 -8.68 16.47 38.88
C THR A 54 -9.75 15.71 39.68
N LEU A 55 -10.05 14.48 39.26
CA LEU A 55 -10.94 13.58 40.00
C LEU A 55 -10.48 12.14 39.81
N ASP A 56 -10.06 11.51 40.90
CA ASP A 56 -9.59 10.12 40.90
C ASP A 56 -10.68 9.19 41.43
N LEU A 57 -11.16 8.29 40.57
CA LEU A 57 -12.23 7.32 40.84
C LEU A 57 -11.76 5.88 40.62
N HIS A 58 -10.46 5.65 40.40
CA HIS A 58 -9.98 4.34 39.99
C HIS A 58 -10.44 3.21 40.94
N GLY A 59 -10.79 2.07 40.36
CA GLY A 59 -11.17 0.86 41.10
C GLY A 59 -12.51 0.95 41.83
N LEU A 60 -13.29 2.03 41.70
CA LEU A 60 -14.65 2.13 42.25
C LEU A 60 -15.65 1.31 41.41
N THR A 61 -15.48 -0.02 41.43
CA THR A 61 -16.23 -1.01 40.64
C THR A 61 -17.75 -0.98 40.85
N ASN A 62 -18.22 -0.47 41.99
CA ASN A 62 -19.65 -0.32 42.30
C ASN A 62 -20.28 0.99 41.79
N LEU A 63 -19.47 1.95 41.33
CA LEU A 63 -19.94 3.26 40.87
C LEU A 63 -20.68 3.09 39.55
N TYR A 64 -22.00 3.35 39.52
CA TYR A 64 -22.80 3.27 38.29
C TYR A 64 -23.14 4.64 37.70
N TYR A 65 -23.09 5.70 38.51
CA TYR A 65 -23.42 7.07 38.10
C TYR A 65 -22.32 8.06 38.51
N LEU A 66 -21.84 8.82 37.53
CA LEU A 66 -20.92 9.93 37.72
C LEU A 66 -21.45 11.20 37.04
N SER A 67 -21.62 12.26 37.82
CA SER A 67 -21.77 13.63 37.31
C SER A 67 -20.69 14.54 37.87
N CYS A 68 -19.78 14.99 36.99
CA CYS A 68 -18.69 15.90 37.29
C CYS A 68 -18.68 17.14 36.37
N ALA A 69 -19.82 17.43 35.73
CA ALA A 69 -19.97 18.55 34.82
C ALA A 69 -19.71 19.92 35.48
N LYS A 70 -19.39 20.95 34.70
CA LYS A 70 -19.15 22.33 35.19
C LYS A 70 -18.07 22.37 36.28
N ASN A 71 -16.91 21.79 35.97
CA ASN A 71 -15.70 21.86 36.80
C ASN A 71 -14.54 22.41 35.95
N GLN A 72 -13.31 22.28 36.44
CA GLN A 72 -12.10 22.65 35.72
C GLN A 72 -11.24 21.41 35.41
N LEU A 73 -11.86 20.24 35.29
CA LEU A 73 -11.16 18.98 35.13
C LEU A 73 -10.37 18.98 33.83
N ALA A 74 -9.05 18.83 33.92
CA ALA A 74 -8.20 18.55 32.77
C ALA A 74 -8.10 17.04 32.51
N SER A 75 -8.31 16.24 33.55
CA SER A 75 -8.34 14.79 33.51
C SER A 75 -9.20 14.24 34.66
N PHE A 76 -9.62 12.99 34.49
CA PHE A 76 -10.17 12.15 35.54
C PHE A 76 -9.55 10.76 35.42
N ASN A 77 -9.64 9.96 36.47
CA ASN A 77 -9.21 8.57 36.42
C ASN A 77 -10.40 7.66 36.74
N VAL A 78 -10.90 6.96 35.74
CA VAL A 78 -12.00 5.97 35.86
C VAL A 78 -11.53 4.54 35.55
N GLN A 79 -10.22 4.31 35.63
CA GLN A 79 -9.64 2.97 35.42
C GLN A 79 -10.25 1.96 36.40
N GLY A 80 -10.67 0.80 35.90
CA GLY A 80 -11.33 -0.24 36.70
C GLY A 80 -12.75 0.09 37.20
N CYS A 81 -13.37 1.19 36.77
CA CYS A 81 -14.77 1.51 37.07
C CYS A 81 -15.75 0.71 36.21
N THR A 82 -15.66 -0.62 36.25
CA THR A 82 -16.40 -1.54 35.37
C THR A 82 -17.92 -1.48 35.51
N GLY A 83 -18.43 -0.93 36.63
CA GLY A 83 -19.86 -0.73 36.89
C GLY A 83 -20.44 0.58 36.37
N LEU A 84 -19.64 1.51 35.83
CA LEU A 84 -20.13 2.82 35.37
C LEU A 84 -21.09 2.65 34.18
N GLN A 85 -22.30 3.18 34.34
CA GLN A 85 -23.35 3.17 33.32
C GLN A 85 -23.58 4.56 32.73
N GLN A 86 -23.38 5.61 33.53
CA GLN A 86 -23.65 6.98 33.13
C GLN A 86 -22.52 7.91 33.55
N ILE A 87 -21.96 8.62 32.57
CA ILE A 87 -20.92 9.63 32.77
C ILE A 87 -21.40 10.96 32.18
N TYR A 88 -21.51 11.98 33.02
CA TYR A 88 -21.79 13.36 32.64
C TYR A 88 -20.60 14.24 33.03
N CYS A 89 -19.77 14.60 32.06
CA CYS A 89 -18.54 15.36 32.28
C CYS A 89 -18.49 16.65 31.44
N ASP A 90 -19.66 17.20 31.13
CA ASP A 90 -19.81 18.41 30.32
C ASP A 90 -19.13 19.63 30.94
N ASN A 91 -18.72 20.60 30.11
CA ASN A 91 -18.19 21.88 30.57
C ASN A 91 -17.01 21.72 31.55
N ASN A 92 -15.93 21.15 31.04
CA ASN A 92 -14.65 20.95 31.71
C ASN A 92 -13.50 21.38 30.78
N LYS A 93 -12.26 21.09 31.17
CA LYS A 93 -11.03 21.42 30.44
C LYS A 93 -10.31 20.18 29.92
N PHE A 94 -11.04 19.09 29.67
CA PHE A 94 -10.44 17.84 29.21
C PHE A 94 -9.73 18.04 27.88
N THR A 95 -8.51 17.53 27.79
CA THR A 95 -7.79 17.34 26.51
C THR A 95 -7.92 15.91 26.00
N THR A 96 -8.06 14.95 26.91
CA THR A 96 -8.26 13.54 26.63
C THR A 96 -9.24 12.95 27.62
N ILE A 97 -10.14 12.11 27.15
CA ILE A 97 -11.03 11.29 27.98
C ILE A 97 -10.79 9.82 27.68
N ASN A 98 -10.52 9.01 28.70
CA ASN A 98 -10.43 7.56 28.59
C ASN A 98 -11.49 6.89 29.48
N VAL A 99 -12.32 6.06 28.86
CA VAL A 99 -13.38 5.25 29.48
C VAL A 99 -13.33 3.78 29.00
N GLU A 100 -12.17 3.29 28.57
CA GLU A 100 -11.98 1.92 28.03
C GLU A 100 -12.33 0.81 29.04
N ASP A 101 -12.11 1.05 30.34
CA ASP A 101 -12.47 0.09 31.40
C ASP A 101 -13.94 0.15 31.82
N CYS A 102 -14.72 1.11 31.30
CA CYS A 102 -16.13 1.31 31.66
C CYS A 102 -17.03 0.35 30.86
N ILE A 103 -16.86 -0.96 31.04
CA ILE A 103 -17.50 -2.00 30.22
C ILE A 103 -19.04 -2.07 30.31
N SER A 104 -19.64 -1.36 31.27
CA SER A 104 -21.11 -1.28 31.47
C SER A 104 -21.71 0.04 30.97
N LEU A 105 -20.95 0.86 30.25
CA LEU A 105 -21.35 2.21 29.89
C LEU A 105 -22.58 2.19 28.97
N GLN A 106 -23.56 3.04 29.28
CA GLN A 106 -24.80 3.18 28.51
C GLN A 106 -24.94 4.62 27.99
N THR A 107 -24.48 5.60 28.75
CA THR A 107 -24.55 7.02 28.39
C THR A 107 -23.25 7.70 28.73
N PHE A 108 -22.64 8.31 27.72
CA PHE A 108 -21.44 9.09 27.85
C PHE A 108 -21.66 10.50 27.28
N ARG A 109 -21.72 11.49 28.17
CA ARG A 109 -21.95 12.88 27.81
C ARG A 109 -20.71 13.72 28.15
N CYS A 110 -20.07 14.25 27.12
CA CYS A 110 -18.84 15.04 27.22
C CYS A 110 -18.92 16.33 26.41
N GLU A 111 -20.03 17.07 26.51
CA GLU A 111 -20.25 18.30 25.73
C GLU A 111 -19.48 19.50 26.30
N VAL A 112 -19.30 20.54 25.50
CA VAL A 112 -18.71 21.82 25.95
C VAL A 112 -17.32 21.64 26.57
N ASN A 113 -16.49 20.77 25.99
CA ASN A 113 -15.08 20.60 26.33
C ASN A 113 -14.22 21.15 25.19
N PRO A 114 -14.01 22.48 25.10
CA PRO A 114 -13.39 23.13 23.94
C PRO A 114 -11.92 22.77 23.69
N LEU A 115 -11.26 22.13 24.67
CA LEU A 115 -9.88 21.69 24.59
C LEU A 115 -9.74 20.19 24.25
N LEU A 116 -10.85 19.48 24.07
CA LEU A 116 -10.85 18.02 23.89
C LEU A 116 -10.24 17.65 22.54
N VAL A 117 -9.17 16.88 22.57
CA VAL A 117 -8.42 16.41 21.40
C VAL A 117 -8.73 14.94 21.10
N SER A 118 -8.86 14.12 22.13
CA SER A 118 -9.08 12.67 21.97
C SER A 118 -10.05 12.04 22.95
N ILE A 119 -10.79 11.04 22.46
CA ILE A 119 -11.69 10.19 23.25
C ILE A 119 -11.29 8.73 23.04
N PHE A 120 -11.12 7.98 24.13
CA PHE A 120 -10.86 6.55 24.14
C PHE A 120 -12.03 5.83 24.83
N MET A 121 -12.88 5.19 24.04
CA MET A 121 -14.13 4.56 24.48
C MET A 121 -14.33 3.16 23.89
N LYS A 122 -13.25 2.48 23.50
CA LYS A 122 -13.30 1.08 23.07
C LYS A 122 -13.43 0.18 24.29
N ASN A 123 -14.64 0.13 24.86
CA ASN A 123 -14.94 -0.53 26.14
C ASN A 123 -15.84 -1.75 25.99
N GLY A 124 -16.18 -2.14 24.76
CA GLY A 124 -17.03 -3.28 24.43
C GLY A 124 -18.51 -3.05 24.71
N ALA A 125 -18.89 -1.84 25.14
CA ALA A 125 -20.27 -1.43 25.33
C ALA A 125 -20.83 -0.81 24.04
N ASN A 126 -22.15 -0.65 24.01
CA ASN A 126 -22.84 0.09 22.95
C ASN A 126 -23.55 1.29 23.56
N GLU A 127 -22.76 2.23 24.04
CA GLU A 127 -23.21 3.45 24.70
C GLU A 127 -23.69 4.52 23.72
N PHE A 128 -24.56 5.39 24.23
CA PHE A 128 -24.90 6.64 23.60
C PHE A 128 -23.86 7.72 23.92
N LEU A 129 -23.16 8.20 22.89
CA LEU A 129 -22.20 9.30 22.98
C LEU A 129 -22.85 10.65 22.62
N SER A 130 -22.76 11.63 23.52
CA SER A 130 -23.05 13.04 23.21
C SER A 130 -21.82 13.92 23.42
N MET A 131 -21.45 14.64 22.36
CA MET A 131 -20.17 15.36 22.25
C MET A 131 -20.31 16.72 21.54
N SER A 132 -21.48 17.35 21.67
CA SER A 132 -21.76 18.66 21.08
C SER A 132 -20.89 19.77 21.70
N ASN A 133 -20.63 20.82 20.94
CA ASN A 133 -19.93 22.04 21.39
C ASN A 133 -18.50 21.82 21.95
N ASN A 134 -17.79 20.77 21.52
CA ASN A 134 -16.40 20.51 21.93
C ASN A 134 -15.34 21.32 21.16
N GLY A 135 -15.75 22.23 20.27
CA GLY A 135 -14.85 23.02 19.44
C GLY A 135 -14.09 22.18 18.40
N ASN A 136 -13.19 22.81 17.64
CA ASN A 136 -12.50 22.16 16.51
C ASN A 136 -11.19 21.46 16.90
N ALA A 137 -10.90 21.33 18.20
CA ALA A 137 -9.69 20.69 18.71
C ALA A 137 -9.76 19.15 18.63
N LEU A 138 -10.96 18.58 18.53
CA LEU A 138 -11.18 17.13 18.51
C LEU A 138 -10.63 16.52 17.23
N GLN A 139 -9.62 15.67 17.38
CA GLN A 139 -8.88 15.06 16.29
C GLN A 139 -9.06 13.55 16.21
N TYR A 140 -9.44 12.91 17.31
CA TYR A 140 -9.44 11.45 17.37
C TYR A 140 -10.49 10.87 18.31
N ILE A 141 -11.22 9.85 17.85
CA ILE A 141 -12.10 9.03 18.68
C ILE A 141 -11.76 7.56 18.42
N CYS A 142 -11.34 6.87 19.47
CA CYS A 142 -11.27 5.42 19.47
C CYS A 142 -12.53 4.83 20.08
N CYS A 143 -13.25 3.98 19.34
CA CYS A 143 -14.49 3.34 19.77
C CYS A 143 -14.55 1.89 19.29
N ASP A 144 -15.54 1.14 19.78
CA ASP A 144 -15.78 -0.23 19.32
C ASP A 144 -16.21 -0.26 17.84
N GLU A 145 -15.79 -1.30 17.12
CA GLU A 145 -15.95 -1.39 15.67
C GLU A 145 -17.41 -1.21 15.21
N GLY A 146 -18.37 -1.70 16.02
CA GLY A 146 -19.81 -1.58 15.76
C GLY A 146 -20.35 -0.14 15.88
N GLN A 147 -19.66 0.77 16.56
CA GLN A 147 -20.10 2.15 16.78
C GLN A 147 -19.49 3.13 15.77
N ILE A 148 -18.42 2.76 15.06
CA ILE A 148 -17.66 3.65 14.16
C ILE A 148 -18.57 4.40 13.19
N ALA A 149 -19.51 3.71 12.53
CA ALA A 149 -20.39 4.34 11.54
C ALA A 149 -21.32 5.40 12.14
N ALA A 150 -21.87 5.12 13.33
CA ALA A 150 -22.78 6.03 14.03
C ALA A 150 -22.03 7.25 14.55
N ILE A 151 -20.86 7.04 15.16
CA ILE A 151 -20.01 8.12 15.67
C ILE A 151 -19.46 8.97 14.53
N GLN A 152 -19.04 8.38 13.42
CA GLN A 152 -18.60 9.12 12.24
C GLN A 152 -19.72 10.02 11.67
N SER A 153 -20.97 9.52 11.68
CA SER A 153 -22.14 10.32 11.28
C SER A 153 -22.39 11.48 12.24
N ALA A 154 -22.25 11.26 13.55
CA ALA A 154 -22.37 12.30 14.56
C ALA A 154 -21.26 13.36 14.38
N VAL A 155 -20.01 12.94 14.19
CA VAL A 155 -18.84 13.80 13.90
C VAL A 155 -19.11 14.72 12.71
N SER A 156 -19.63 14.18 11.61
CA SER A 156 -19.99 14.96 10.43
C SER A 156 -21.14 15.93 10.70
N SER A 157 -22.19 15.50 11.41
CA SER A 157 -23.33 16.36 11.75
C SER A 157 -22.98 17.53 12.66
N LEU A 158 -21.94 17.37 13.48
CA LEU A 158 -21.43 18.38 14.42
C LEU A 158 -20.32 19.25 13.81
N ASN A 159 -19.97 19.06 12.53
CA ASN A 159 -18.93 19.79 11.80
C ASN A 159 -17.51 19.65 12.37
N PHE A 160 -17.17 18.50 12.97
CA PHE A 160 -15.79 18.21 13.35
C PHE A 160 -14.97 17.76 12.13
N THR A 161 -14.33 18.69 11.43
CA THR A 161 -13.67 18.44 10.14
C THR A 161 -12.35 17.67 10.22
N ASN A 162 -11.72 17.62 11.40
CA ASN A 162 -10.39 17.02 11.60
C ASN A 162 -10.41 15.78 12.50
N CYS A 163 -11.59 15.23 12.78
CA CYS A 163 -11.75 14.12 13.71
C CYS A 163 -11.76 12.76 12.98
N ASN A 164 -10.77 11.92 13.27
CA ASN A 164 -10.71 10.54 12.79
C ASN A 164 -11.37 9.60 13.80
N VAL A 165 -12.27 8.74 13.30
CA VAL A 165 -12.96 7.73 14.11
C VAL A 165 -12.52 6.34 13.67
N ASN A 166 -11.91 5.56 14.57
CA ASN A 166 -11.57 4.15 14.33
C ASN A 166 -11.44 3.39 15.66
N SER A 167 -10.94 2.16 15.64
CA SER A 167 -10.77 1.32 16.84
C SER A 167 -9.30 1.13 17.26
N TYR A 168 -8.38 1.95 16.74
CA TYR A 168 -6.92 1.79 16.87
C TYR A 168 -6.30 2.49 18.10
N CYS A 169 -6.91 2.33 19.28
CA CYS A 169 -6.29 2.68 20.57
C CYS A 169 -5.70 1.48 21.29
N THR A 170 -6.36 0.33 21.16
CA THR A 170 -5.87 -0.97 21.63
C THR A 170 -6.16 -2.03 20.58
N PHE A 171 -5.21 -2.96 20.43
CA PHE A 171 -5.37 -4.13 19.54
C PHE A 171 -6.19 -5.25 20.19
N ASN A 172 -6.54 -5.11 21.47
CA ASN A 172 -7.47 -6.00 22.14
C ASN A 172 -8.91 -5.51 21.88
N PRO A 173 -9.91 -6.41 21.89
CA PRO A 173 -11.31 -6.00 21.88
C PRO A 173 -11.62 -5.17 23.12
N GLY A 174 -12.58 -4.26 23.00
CA GLY A 174 -13.17 -3.62 24.16
C GLY A 174 -13.98 -4.63 24.99
N GLY A 175 -14.09 -4.37 26.29
CA GLY A 175 -14.95 -5.16 27.18
C GLY A 175 -14.38 -6.53 27.54
N ASN A 176 -15.28 -7.44 27.92
CA ASN A 176 -14.89 -8.82 28.22
C ASN A 176 -14.85 -9.66 26.95
N TYR A 177 -13.71 -10.30 26.72
CA TYR A 177 -13.48 -11.26 25.64
C TYR A 177 -12.83 -12.53 26.21
N ASN A 178 -12.71 -13.59 25.43
CA ASN A 178 -11.93 -14.77 25.78
C ASN A 178 -10.76 -14.92 24.82
N THR A 179 -9.69 -15.57 25.26
CA THR A 179 -8.47 -15.74 24.47
C THR A 179 -8.20 -17.21 24.20
N ILE A 180 -8.04 -17.56 22.93
CA ILE A 180 -7.47 -18.85 22.50
C ILE A 180 -6.02 -18.56 22.14
N THR A 181 -5.05 -19.26 22.75
CA THR A 181 -3.63 -19.00 22.54
C THR A 181 -2.80 -20.27 22.63
N GLY A 182 -1.52 -20.17 22.31
CA GLY A 182 -0.54 -21.24 22.45
C GLY A 182 0.76 -20.86 21.78
N ILE A 183 1.74 -21.74 21.91
CA ILE A 183 3.05 -21.62 21.28
C ILE A 183 3.20 -22.74 20.24
N VAL A 184 3.66 -22.35 19.05
CA VAL A 184 4.01 -23.27 17.98
C VAL A 184 5.51 -23.55 18.05
N ARG A 185 5.89 -24.83 18.06
CA ARG A 185 7.29 -25.29 18.12
C ARG A 185 7.61 -26.32 17.04
N PHE A 186 8.87 -26.40 16.66
CA PHE A 186 9.39 -27.43 15.76
C PHE A 186 10.04 -28.56 16.55
N ASP A 187 9.43 -29.75 16.49
CA ASP A 187 9.90 -30.97 17.16
C ASP A 187 10.88 -31.70 16.23
N GLU A 188 12.15 -31.28 16.25
CA GLU A 188 13.21 -31.82 15.38
C GLU A 188 13.63 -33.24 15.78
N ASN A 189 13.65 -33.54 17.09
CA ASN A 189 14.16 -34.79 17.64
C ASN A 189 13.05 -35.86 17.84
N ASN A 190 11.80 -35.52 17.53
CA ASN A 190 10.60 -36.35 17.72
C ASN A 190 10.32 -36.74 19.18
N ASN A 191 10.70 -35.92 20.15
CA ASN A 191 10.41 -36.14 21.58
C ASN A 191 9.10 -35.48 22.05
N GLY A 192 8.39 -34.78 21.16
CA GLY A 192 7.19 -33.98 21.44
C GLY A 192 7.53 -32.54 21.85
N CYS A 193 6.60 -31.59 21.71
CA CYS A 193 6.88 -30.17 21.98
C CYS A 193 7.39 -29.91 23.40
N ASP A 194 8.70 -29.84 23.56
CA ASP A 194 9.31 -29.43 24.79
C ASP A 194 9.61 -27.92 24.78
N PRO A 195 9.69 -27.25 25.94
CA PRO A 195 9.94 -25.81 25.97
C PRO A 195 11.28 -25.37 25.36
N ASN A 196 12.24 -26.29 25.17
CA ASN A 196 13.52 -26.04 24.52
C ASN A 196 13.46 -26.24 23.00
N ASP A 197 12.37 -26.82 22.46
CA ASP A 197 12.16 -26.89 21.03
C ASP A 197 12.07 -25.49 20.44
N GLU A 198 12.58 -25.38 19.22
CA GLU A 198 12.67 -24.12 18.51
C GLU A 198 11.30 -23.54 18.21
N LEU A 199 11.20 -22.22 18.27
CA LEU A 199 9.96 -21.51 17.99
C LEU A 199 9.67 -21.56 16.50
N PHE A 200 8.42 -21.82 16.17
CA PHE A 200 7.99 -21.91 14.78
C PHE A 200 7.14 -20.68 14.42
N GLU A 201 7.73 -19.80 13.63
CA GLU A 201 7.08 -18.57 13.16
C GLU A 201 6.27 -18.79 11.89
N HIS A 202 5.26 -17.93 11.69
CA HIS A 202 4.44 -17.85 10.49
C HIS A 202 3.65 -19.12 10.13
N LEU A 203 3.37 -20.01 11.10
CA LEU A 203 2.34 -21.04 10.90
C LEU A 203 0.98 -20.35 10.79
N LYS A 204 0.21 -20.67 9.76
CA LYS A 204 -1.16 -20.17 9.66
C LYS A 204 -2.09 -21.01 10.52
N ILE A 205 -2.86 -20.35 11.38
CA ILE A 205 -3.89 -20.97 12.23
C ILE A 205 -5.22 -20.33 11.87
N LYS A 206 -6.26 -21.13 11.70
CA LYS A 206 -7.61 -20.68 11.35
C LYS A 206 -8.56 -20.96 12.49
N ILE A 207 -9.58 -20.11 12.63
CA ILE A 207 -10.67 -20.26 13.58
C ILE A 207 -12.00 -20.23 12.82
N ASN A 208 -12.96 -21.04 13.28
CA ASN A 208 -14.31 -21.07 12.75
C ASN A 208 -15.30 -21.33 13.90
N ASP A 209 -16.29 -20.46 14.06
CA ASP A 209 -17.40 -20.63 15.03
C ASP A 209 -18.74 -21.01 14.36
N GLY A 210 -18.73 -21.26 13.05
CA GLY A 210 -19.91 -21.52 12.21
C GLY A 210 -20.51 -20.27 11.56
N THR A 211 -20.21 -19.08 12.08
CA THR A 211 -20.69 -17.78 11.56
C THR A 211 -19.53 -16.91 11.08
N ASN A 212 -18.47 -16.83 11.87
CA ASN A 212 -17.26 -16.07 11.62
C ASN A 212 -16.11 -17.03 11.34
N ILE A 213 -15.33 -16.71 10.31
CA ILE A 213 -14.11 -17.42 9.94
C ILE A 213 -12.97 -16.42 9.99
N GLY A 214 -11.88 -16.80 10.63
CA GLY A 214 -10.69 -15.97 10.75
C GLY A 214 -9.41 -16.78 10.64
N SER A 215 -8.29 -16.09 10.54
CA SER A 215 -6.96 -16.70 10.61
C SER A 215 -5.94 -15.75 11.18
N THR A 216 -4.93 -16.31 11.83
CA THR A 216 -3.75 -15.62 12.34
C THR A 216 -2.49 -16.38 11.95
N PHE A 217 -1.34 -15.80 12.24
CA PHE A 217 -0.04 -16.45 12.10
C PHE A 217 0.66 -16.49 13.45
N SER A 218 1.44 -17.54 13.72
CA SER A 218 2.38 -17.50 14.83
C SER A 218 3.43 -16.42 14.59
N ASN A 219 3.77 -15.68 15.63
CA ASN A 219 4.80 -14.65 15.55
C ASN A 219 6.22 -15.24 15.70
N SER A 220 7.25 -14.40 15.77
CA SER A 220 8.65 -14.81 16.00
C SER A 220 8.90 -15.48 17.36
N GLN A 221 7.95 -15.39 18.28
CA GLN A 221 7.95 -16.12 19.55
C GLN A 221 7.12 -17.41 19.48
N GLY A 222 6.73 -17.85 18.29
CA GLY A 222 5.82 -18.99 18.07
C GLY A 222 4.40 -18.75 18.59
N LYS A 223 4.09 -17.58 19.15
CA LYS A 223 2.82 -17.34 19.84
C LYS A 223 1.72 -16.99 18.84
N TYR A 224 0.55 -17.57 19.04
CA TYR A 224 -0.68 -17.19 18.33
C TYR A 224 -1.78 -16.81 19.32
N PHE A 225 -2.75 -16.02 18.86
CA PHE A 225 -3.95 -15.72 19.64
C PHE A 225 -5.17 -15.46 18.76
N PHE A 226 -6.33 -15.80 19.29
CA PHE A 226 -7.63 -15.31 18.84
C PHE A 226 -8.36 -14.71 20.03
N TYR A 227 -8.99 -13.56 19.79
CA TYR A 227 -9.96 -13.01 20.72
C TYR A 227 -11.37 -13.40 20.28
N THR A 228 -12.16 -13.87 21.24
CA THR A 228 -13.47 -14.49 21.00
C THR A 228 -14.45 -14.09 22.08
N ILE A 229 -15.72 -14.44 21.92
CA ILE A 229 -16.76 -14.32 22.95
C ILE A 229 -17.16 -15.72 23.44
N ALA A 230 -18.28 -15.84 24.17
CA ALA A 230 -18.90 -17.13 24.44
C ALA A 230 -19.26 -17.84 23.13
N GLY A 231 -18.96 -19.13 23.03
CA GLY A 231 -19.18 -19.89 21.79
C GLY A 231 -18.37 -21.16 21.70
N ASN A 232 -18.56 -21.89 20.60
CA ASN A 232 -17.77 -23.05 20.22
C ASN A 232 -16.84 -22.65 19.07
N PHE A 233 -15.57 -23.00 19.18
CA PHE A 233 -14.56 -22.61 18.20
C PHE A 233 -13.80 -23.85 17.73
N ALA A 234 -13.79 -24.07 16.43
CA ALA A 234 -12.94 -25.04 15.77
C ALA A 234 -11.68 -24.34 15.27
N ILE A 235 -10.51 -24.87 15.65
CA ILE A 235 -9.20 -24.37 15.24
C ILE A 235 -8.53 -25.39 14.36
N THR A 236 -7.97 -24.95 13.23
CA THR A 236 -7.23 -25.79 12.28
C THR A 236 -5.93 -25.11 11.88
N THR A 237 -4.86 -25.88 11.73
CA THR A 237 -3.56 -25.40 11.28
C THR A 237 -3.38 -25.63 9.78
N GLU A 238 -2.69 -24.71 9.10
CA GLU A 238 -2.32 -24.83 7.69
C GLU A 238 -0.83 -24.51 7.56
N ALA A 239 -0.01 -25.55 7.41
CA ALA A 239 1.39 -25.37 7.02
C ALA A 239 1.45 -24.88 5.57
N GLU A 240 2.43 -24.03 5.27
CA GLU A 240 2.68 -23.56 3.89
C GLU A 240 2.98 -24.72 2.93
N ASN A 241 3.73 -25.72 3.41
CA ASN A 241 4.04 -26.96 2.70
C ASN A 241 3.49 -28.17 3.49
N PRO A 242 2.19 -28.50 3.39
CA PRO A 242 1.57 -29.61 4.14
C PRO A 242 2.17 -30.99 3.85
N SER A 243 2.86 -31.15 2.72
CA SER A 243 3.59 -32.38 2.37
C SER A 243 4.90 -32.54 3.12
N LEU A 244 5.48 -31.44 3.64
CA LEU A 244 6.77 -31.43 4.33
C LEU A 244 6.62 -31.32 5.85
N PHE A 245 5.47 -30.84 6.33
CA PHE A 245 5.25 -30.51 7.72
C PHE A 245 3.89 -30.96 8.20
N GLN A 246 3.88 -31.63 9.35
CA GLN A 246 2.67 -32.06 10.05
C GLN A 246 2.52 -31.30 11.35
N ALA A 247 1.37 -30.65 11.54
CA ALA A 247 0.99 -30.06 12.82
C ALA A 247 0.30 -31.09 13.73
N VAL A 248 0.64 -31.07 15.01
CA VAL A 248 0.12 -31.97 16.05
C VAL A 248 -0.21 -31.15 17.31
N PRO A 249 -1.49 -30.98 17.68
CA PRO A 249 -2.66 -31.38 16.91
C PRO A 249 -2.81 -30.52 15.64
N GLY A 250 -3.22 -31.13 14.52
CA GLY A 250 -3.53 -30.37 13.29
C GLY A 250 -4.87 -29.61 13.37
N SER A 251 -5.70 -29.98 14.34
CA SER A 251 -6.95 -29.30 14.67
C SER A 251 -7.38 -29.60 16.10
N PHE A 252 -8.06 -28.66 16.73
CA PHE A 252 -8.68 -28.86 18.05
C PHE A 252 -9.93 -27.99 18.17
N ASN A 253 -10.78 -28.32 19.15
CA ASN A 253 -11.98 -27.56 19.47
C ASN A 253 -11.89 -26.99 20.87
N THR A 254 -12.49 -25.83 21.08
CA THR A 254 -12.66 -25.25 22.41
C THR A 254 -14.03 -24.60 22.55
N ASN A 255 -14.48 -24.44 23.79
CA ASN A 255 -15.75 -23.80 24.13
C ASN A 255 -15.53 -22.80 25.26
N PHE A 256 -16.17 -21.65 25.15
CA PHE A 256 -16.34 -20.71 26.25
C PHE A 256 -17.82 -20.55 26.58
N ALA A 257 -18.20 -20.80 27.84
CA ALA A 257 -19.58 -20.66 28.31
C ALA A 257 -20.04 -19.20 28.49
N ASN A 258 -19.10 -18.27 28.66
CA ASN A 258 -19.35 -16.84 28.86
C ASN A 258 -18.18 -16.01 28.30
N SER A 259 -18.36 -14.71 28.13
CA SER A 259 -17.31 -13.75 27.77
C SER A 259 -16.79 -13.07 29.03
N ASN A 260 -15.74 -13.63 29.65
CA ASN A 260 -15.24 -13.14 30.95
C ASN A 260 -13.73 -13.32 31.12
N ASN A 261 -12.95 -12.96 30.09
CA ASN A 261 -11.49 -13.03 30.11
C ASN A 261 -10.95 -14.45 30.35
N ASN A 262 -11.71 -15.47 29.93
CA ASN A 262 -11.26 -16.85 30.00
C ASN A 262 -10.15 -17.09 28.98
N ILE A 263 -9.22 -17.98 29.31
CA ILE A 263 -8.09 -18.32 28.45
C ILE A 263 -8.10 -19.83 28.19
N PHE A 264 -8.01 -20.21 26.91
CA PHE A 264 -7.74 -21.56 26.48
C PHE A 264 -6.37 -21.62 25.82
N THR A 265 -5.48 -22.45 26.35
CA THR A 265 -4.11 -22.60 25.85
C THR A 265 -3.92 -23.96 25.20
N GLN A 266 -3.46 -23.98 23.95
CA GLN A 266 -3.12 -25.19 23.22
C GLN A 266 -1.85 -24.99 22.39
N ASP A 267 -0.77 -25.63 22.80
CA ASP A 267 0.47 -25.63 22.02
C ASP A 267 0.35 -26.54 20.78
N ILE A 268 1.12 -26.21 19.73
CA ILE A 268 1.09 -26.91 18.44
C ILE A 268 2.52 -27.35 18.09
N CYS A 269 2.69 -28.63 17.82
CA CYS A 269 3.97 -29.21 17.39
C CYS A 269 4.02 -29.36 15.88
N ILE A 270 5.08 -28.85 15.27
CA ILE A 270 5.38 -29.10 13.88
C ILE A 270 6.43 -30.19 13.79
N LYS A 271 6.11 -31.25 13.04
CA LYS A 271 7.01 -32.36 12.71
C LYS A 271 7.36 -32.33 11.24
N ALA A 272 8.61 -32.65 10.90
CA ALA A 272 9.03 -32.85 9.53
C ALA A 272 8.49 -34.17 8.97
N ILE A 273 8.03 -34.16 7.72
CA ILE A 273 7.66 -35.35 6.95
C ILE A 273 8.78 -35.61 5.93
N GLY A 274 9.56 -36.66 6.16
CA GLY A 274 10.73 -36.97 5.33
C GLY A 274 11.80 -35.87 5.40
N ASN A 275 12.70 -35.87 4.42
CA ASN A 275 13.78 -34.89 4.29
C ASN A 275 13.70 -34.24 2.91
N SER A 276 13.59 -32.92 2.86
CA SER A 276 13.51 -32.13 1.63
C SER A 276 14.11 -30.75 1.87
N ASN A 277 14.94 -30.33 0.92
CA ASN A 277 15.53 -29.01 0.90
C ASN A 277 14.62 -28.09 0.09
N ASP A 278 14.46 -26.84 0.51
CA ASP A 278 13.74 -25.81 -0.25
C ASP A 278 14.20 -24.45 0.26
N LEU A 279 14.77 -23.62 -0.60
CA LEU A 279 15.23 -22.28 -0.26
C LEU A 279 14.50 -21.26 -1.12
N GLU A 280 14.28 -20.06 -0.58
CA GLU A 280 13.64 -18.97 -1.31
C GLU A 280 14.45 -17.70 -1.10
N VAL A 281 14.52 -16.87 -2.14
CA VAL A 281 15.11 -15.53 -2.07
C VAL A 281 14.18 -14.50 -2.71
N VAL A 282 14.06 -13.33 -2.08
CA VAL A 282 13.24 -12.22 -2.57
C VAL A 282 13.96 -10.91 -2.30
N ILE A 283 13.89 -9.95 -3.23
CA ILE A 283 14.29 -8.57 -2.98
C ILE A 283 13.11 -7.64 -3.21
N ALA A 284 12.92 -6.67 -2.32
CA ALA A 284 11.87 -5.68 -2.38
C ALA A 284 12.40 -4.27 -2.09
N PRO A 285 11.79 -3.21 -2.64
CA PRO A 285 12.13 -1.84 -2.29
C PRO A 285 11.55 -1.47 -0.91
N VAL A 286 12.29 -0.68 -0.13
CA VAL A 286 11.78 -0.06 1.11
C VAL A 286 11.17 1.31 0.82
N GLY A 287 11.55 1.92 -0.31
CA GLY A 287 11.00 3.17 -0.81
C GLY A 287 11.42 3.39 -2.27
N SER A 288 11.00 4.52 -2.85
CA SER A 288 11.29 4.83 -4.25
C SER A 288 12.78 5.10 -4.49
N ALA A 289 13.30 4.65 -5.63
CA ALA A 289 14.59 5.08 -6.15
C ALA A 289 14.45 6.43 -6.86
N ARG A 290 15.32 7.39 -6.51
CA ARG A 290 15.35 8.74 -7.10
C ARG A 290 16.76 9.07 -7.57
N PRO A 291 16.96 9.72 -8.73
CA PRO A 291 18.28 10.08 -9.21
C PRO A 291 19.05 10.95 -8.21
N GLY A 292 20.32 10.61 -7.93
CA GLY A 292 21.19 11.37 -7.02
C GLY A 292 20.94 11.15 -5.52
N PHE A 293 20.02 10.25 -5.15
CA PHE A 293 19.72 9.93 -3.75
C PHE A 293 20.01 8.47 -3.42
N ASN A 294 20.07 8.16 -2.12
CA ASN A 294 20.12 6.79 -1.65
C ASN A 294 18.76 6.11 -1.82
N ALA A 295 18.77 4.92 -2.44
CA ALA A 295 17.65 4.00 -2.52
C ALA A 295 17.89 2.82 -1.56
N LYS A 296 16.82 2.35 -0.91
CA LYS A 296 16.86 1.29 0.09
C LYS A 296 16.09 0.07 -0.39
N TYR A 297 16.68 -1.10 -0.19
CA TYR A 297 16.08 -2.38 -0.56
C TYR A 297 16.22 -3.38 0.59
N LYS A 298 15.30 -4.33 0.67
CA LYS A 298 15.32 -5.44 1.61
C LYS A 298 15.50 -6.74 0.83
N LEU A 299 16.63 -7.41 1.04
CA LEU A 299 16.90 -8.75 0.52
C LEU A 299 16.55 -9.76 1.62
N MET A 300 15.69 -10.71 1.29
CA MET A 300 15.17 -11.71 2.20
C MET A 300 15.46 -13.10 1.65
N TRP A 301 15.77 -14.04 2.54
CA TRP A 301 15.84 -15.44 2.19
C TRP A 301 15.31 -16.32 3.30
N ARG A 302 14.79 -17.48 2.90
CA ARG A 302 14.04 -18.38 3.77
C ARG A 302 14.36 -19.83 3.45
N ASN A 303 14.30 -20.68 4.47
CA ASN A 303 14.24 -22.12 4.29
C ASN A 303 12.78 -22.60 4.37
N LYS A 304 12.23 -23.05 3.25
CA LYS A 304 10.88 -23.62 3.12
C LYS A 304 10.89 -25.16 3.21
N GLY A 305 12.09 -25.74 3.27
CA GLY A 305 12.33 -27.15 3.44
C GLY A 305 12.39 -27.53 4.91
N ASN A 306 12.47 -28.82 5.18
CA ASN A 306 12.41 -29.40 6.53
C ASN A 306 13.77 -29.90 7.04
N THR A 307 14.85 -29.56 6.35
CA THR A 307 16.25 -29.80 6.76
C THR A 307 16.97 -28.50 7.06
N THR A 308 17.98 -28.52 7.93
CA THR A 308 18.82 -27.33 8.18
C THR A 308 19.86 -27.15 7.07
N LEU A 309 19.95 -25.95 6.49
CA LEU A 309 20.81 -25.66 5.33
C LEU A 309 21.83 -24.55 5.61
N SER A 310 22.97 -24.62 4.94
CA SER A 310 24.00 -23.58 4.93
C SER A 310 24.39 -23.31 3.49
N GLY A 311 24.68 -22.05 3.15
CA GLY A 311 24.92 -21.67 1.77
C GLY A 311 25.17 -20.19 1.59
N ASN A 312 24.82 -19.69 0.40
CA ASN A 312 25.03 -18.30 0.05
C ASN A 312 23.83 -17.70 -0.68
N VAL A 313 23.68 -16.39 -0.51
CA VAL A 313 22.75 -15.55 -1.26
C VAL A 313 23.56 -14.56 -2.06
N THR A 314 23.29 -14.46 -3.37
CA THR A 314 23.89 -13.49 -4.25
C THR A 314 22.87 -12.43 -4.66
N LEU A 315 23.31 -11.19 -4.76
CA LEU A 315 22.53 -10.09 -5.31
C LEU A 315 23.34 -9.39 -6.39
N ASN A 316 22.87 -9.48 -7.63
CA ASN A 316 23.41 -8.76 -8.76
C ASN A 316 22.64 -7.45 -8.98
N PHE A 317 23.36 -6.40 -9.33
CA PHE A 317 22.83 -5.07 -9.62
C PHE A 317 23.61 -4.42 -10.76
N ASP A 318 23.11 -3.32 -11.32
CA ASP A 318 23.84 -2.56 -12.36
C ASP A 318 24.78 -1.54 -11.69
N ASN A 319 26.05 -1.92 -11.53
CA ASN A 319 27.05 -1.06 -10.88
C ASN A 319 27.46 0.17 -11.70
N LEU A 320 26.99 0.30 -12.95
CA LEU A 320 27.16 1.52 -13.74
C LEU A 320 26.12 2.56 -13.36
N LYS A 321 24.94 2.16 -12.88
CA LYS A 321 23.81 3.05 -12.53
C LYS A 321 23.69 3.33 -11.04
N ILE A 322 24.10 2.37 -10.21
CA ILE A 322 23.97 2.45 -8.76
C ILE A 322 25.23 1.94 -8.06
N ALA A 323 25.59 2.56 -6.93
CA ALA A 323 26.76 2.18 -6.15
C ALA A 323 26.34 1.66 -4.77
N PHE A 324 26.91 0.53 -4.34
CA PHE A 324 26.68 0.00 -3.00
C PHE A 324 27.21 0.97 -1.93
N VAL A 325 26.41 1.22 -0.88
CA VAL A 325 26.77 2.10 0.24
C VAL A 325 26.95 1.29 1.52
N SER A 326 25.93 0.53 1.91
CA SER A 326 25.96 -0.26 3.15
C SER A 326 24.93 -1.39 3.17
N SER A 327 25.11 -2.32 4.09
CA SER A 327 24.14 -3.36 4.41
C SER A 327 24.01 -3.56 5.92
N SER A 328 22.81 -3.90 6.38
CA SER A 328 22.54 -4.14 7.81
C SER A 328 23.13 -5.45 8.34
N LEU A 329 23.27 -6.47 7.49
CA LEU A 329 23.95 -7.73 7.81
C LEU A 329 25.34 -7.76 7.15
N PRO A 330 26.32 -8.44 7.78
CA PRO A 330 27.62 -8.65 7.18
C PRO A 330 27.50 -9.46 5.89
N TYR A 331 28.24 -9.05 4.86
CA TYR A 331 28.38 -9.78 3.60
C TYR A 331 29.73 -10.51 3.56
N ALA A 332 29.80 -11.60 2.81
CA ALA A 332 31.02 -12.37 2.61
C ALA A 332 31.97 -11.70 1.62
N SER A 333 31.44 -11.15 0.52
CA SER A 333 32.23 -10.43 -0.48
C SER A 333 31.36 -9.48 -1.32
N ILE A 334 32.03 -8.51 -1.95
CA ILE A 334 31.48 -7.70 -3.04
C ILE A 334 32.48 -7.72 -4.19
N ALA A 335 32.03 -8.14 -5.37
CA ALA A 335 32.86 -8.23 -6.56
C ALA A 335 32.16 -7.56 -7.74
N GLY A 336 32.57 -6.33 -8.05
CA GLY A 336 32.00 -5.54 -9.15
C GLY A 336 30.52 -5.22 -8.93
N ASN A 337 29.66 -6.05 -9.53
CA ASN A 337 28.22 -5.86 -9.61
C ASN A 337 27.42 -6.90 -8.80
N GLN A 338 28.10 -7.69 -7.96
CA GLN A 338 27.49 -8.74 -7.15
C GLN A 338 27.90 -8.62 -5.68
N ILE A 339 26.92 -8.73 -4.78
CA ILE A 339 27.11 -8.90 -3.33
C ILE A 339 26.81 -10.35 -2.96
N THR A 340 27.66 -10.97 -2.15
CA THR A 340 27.44 -12.33 -1.64
C THR A 340 27.31 -12.33 -0.13
N TYR A 341 26.25 -12.94 0.39
CA TYR A 341 26.01 -13.20 1.81
C TYR A 341 26.17 -14.70 2.08
N SER A 342 26.86 -15.06 3.15
CA SER A 342 26.90 -16.45 3.62
C SER A 342 25.91 -16.64 4.76
N PHE A 343 25.20 -17.76 4.77
CA PHE A 343 24.36 -18.16 5.90
C PHE A 343 24.75 -19.57 6.35
N THR A 344 24.72 -19.79 7.65
CA THR A 344 24.94 -21.10 8.28
C THR A 344 23.73 -21.48 9.12
N ASN A 345 23.47 -22.79 9.17
CA ASN A 345 22.44 -23.42 9.98
C ASN A 345 21.06 -22.71 9.89
N LEU A 346 20.63 -22.38 8.68
CA LEU A 346 19.30 -21.85 8.40
C LEU A 346 18.28 -22.97 8.61
N LYS A 347 17.58 -22.92 9.74
CA LYS A 347 16.62 -23.95 10.17
C LYS A 347 15.35 -23.93 9.31
N PRO A 348 14.57 -25.02 9.28
CA PRO A 348 13.24 -25.03 8.67
C PRO A 348 12.39 -23.84 9.10
N TYR A 349 11.70 -23.21 8.16
CA TYR A 349 10.88 -22.00 8.33
C TYR A 349 11.60 -20.72 8.76
N GLN A 350 12.90 -20.76 9.05
CA GLN A 350 13.62 -19.57 9.47
C GLN A 350 13.76 -18.57 8.32
N ASN A 351 13.43 -17.32 8.61
CA ASN A 351 13.62 -16.19 7.71
C ASN A 351 14.85 -15.37 8.11
N LYS A 352 15.61 -14.90 7.13
CA LYS A 352 16.63 -13.88 7.31
C LYS A 352 16.43 -12.76 6.31
N ALA A 353 16.78 -11.54 6.72
CA ALA A 353 16.66 -10.37 5.89
C ALA A 353 17.77 -9.38 6.17
N THR A 354 18.18 -8.65 5.14
CA THR A 354 19.10 -7.51 5.27
C THR A 354 18.57 -6.31 4.50
N GLU A 355 18.65 -5.13 5.10
CA GLU A 355 18.51 -3.86 4.39
C GLU A 355 19.83 -3.53 3.67
N ILE A 356 19.71 -3.07 2.43
CA ILE A 356 20.82 -2.69 1.55
C ILE A 356 20.56 -1.28 1.04
N ILE A 357 21.58 -0.42 1.13
CA ILE A 357 21.52 0.96 0.65
C ILE A 357 22.41 1.08 -0.58
N PHE A 358 21.84 1.60 -1.66
CA PHE A 358 22.56 1.98 -2.88
C PHE A 358 22.43 3.48 -3.11
N SER A 359 23.50 4.13 -3.54
CA SER A 359 23.45 5.49 -4.10
C SER A 359 23.06 5.39 -5.57
N VAL A 360 22.05 6.15 -5.99
CA VAL A 360 21.62 6.20 -7.39
C VAL A 360 22.33 7.34 -8.10
N ASN A 361 22.90 7.08 -9.28
CA ASN A 361 23.57 8.12 -10.04
C ASN A 361 22.63 9.31 -10.32
N PRO A 362 23.13 10.55 -10.25
CA PRO A 362 22.34 11.71 -10.64
C PRO A 362 22.18 11.76 -12.17
N PRO A 363 21.22 12.54 -12.69
CA PRO A 363 21.08 12.80 -14.12
C PRO A 363 22.30 13.49 -14.72
N THR A 364 23.10 14.16 -13.89
CA THR A 364 24.34 14.83 -14.25
C THR A 364 25.56 13.92 -14.28
N HIS A 365 25.42 12.61 -14.00
CA HIS A 365 26.55 11.68 -14.02
C HIS A 365 27.15 11.62 -15.44
N PRO A 366 28.48 11.78 -15.59
CA PRO A 366 29.09 12.09 -16.88
C PRO A 366 28.97 10.99 -17.95
N THR A 367 28.84 9.73 -17.55
CA THR A 367 28.83 8.58 -18.47
C THR A 367 27.63 7.65 -18.31
N HIS A 368 26.96 7.70 -17.15
CA HIS A 368 25.90 6.76 -16.76
C HIS A 368 24.82 7.46 -15.94
N PRO A 369 24.15 8.48 -16.52
CA PRO A 369 23.06 9.15 -15.84
C PRO A 369 21.89 8.20 -15.64
N VAL A 370 21.22 8.34 -14.50
CA VAL A 370 19.95 7.67 -14.23
C VAL A 370 18.86 8.73 -14.22
N ASN A 371 17.91 8.58 -15.14
CA ASN A 371 16.78 9.51 -15.29
C ASN A 371 15.50 8.91 -14.74
N ILE A 372 14.50 9.76 -14.51
CA ILE A 372 13.14 9.33 -14.17
C ILE A 372 12.63 8.41 -15.29
N GLY A 373 11.91 7.34 -14.92
CA GLY A 373 11.43 6.30 -15.84
C GLY A 373 12.47 5.24 -16.19
N ASN A 374 13.75 5.41 -15.84
CA ASN A 374 14.73 4.34 -16.01
C ASN A 374 14.45 3.17 -15.06
N HIS A 375 14.93 2.00 -15.47
CA HIS A 375 14.79 0.76 -14.74
C HIS A 375 16.11 0.36 -14.06
N LEU A 376 16.03 0.06 -12.75
CA LEU A 376 17.09 -0.56 -11.97
C LEU A 376 16.73 -2.03 -11.77
N ILE A 377 17.52 -2.91 -12.38
CA ILE A 377 17.28 -4.36 -12.35
C ILE A 377 18.18 -5.00 -11.31
N PHE A 378 17.56 -5.80 -10.44
CA PHE A 378 18.23 -6.60 -9.43
C PHE A 378 17.94 -8.08 -9.70
N THR A 379 18.95 -8.91 -9.56
CA THR A 379 18.81 -10.36 -9.68
C THR A 379 19.40 -11.03 -8.44
N ALA A 380 18.52 -11.58 -7.61
CA ALA A 380 18.88 -12.33 -6.42
C ALA A 380 18.89 -13.83 -6.72
N GLY A 381 19.83 -14.55 -6.12
CA GLY A 381 19.91 -16.01 -6.17
C GLY A 381 20.32 -16.59 -4.83
N ILE A 382 19.93 -17.82 -4.54
CA ILE A 382 20.31 -18.54 -3.32
C ILE A 382 20.76 -19.97 -3.65
N ASN A 383 21.73 -20.47 -2.87
CA ASN A 383 22.30 -21.81 -2.96
C ASN A 383 22.39 -22.43 -1.55
N PRO A 384 22.42 -23.77 -1.42
CA PRO A 384 22.47 -24.78 -2.49
C PRO A 384 21.09 -25.11 -3.10
N SER A 385 21.05 -25.37 -4.41
CA SER A 385 19.85 -25.83 -5.14
C SER A 385 19.78 -27.34 -5.34
N LEU A 386 20.76 -28.09 -4.81
CA LEU A 386 20.80 -29.55 -4.94
C LEU A 386 19.74 -30.20 -4.03
N ASN A 387 18.90 -31.06 -4.62
CA ASN A 387 17.75 -31.69 -3.97
C ASN A 387 16.72 -30.68 -3.42
N ASP A 388 16.73 -29.47 -3.97
CA ASP A 388 15.73 -28.45 -3.74
C ASP A 388 14.43 -28.80 -4.49
N ILE A 389 13.29 -28.75 -3.81
CA ILE A 389 12.01 -29.22 -4.36
C ILE A 389 11.30 -28.17 -5.22
N LEU A 390 11.60 -26.88 -5.06
CA LEU A 390 11.07 -25.81 -5.91
C LEU A 390 12.17 -24.87 -6.41
N PRO A 391 13.08 -25.31 -7.32
CA PRO A 391 14.23 -24.49 -7.71
C PRO A 391 13.93 -23.13 -8.38
N LEU A 392 12.67 -22.82 -8.67
CA LEU A 392 12.24 -21.56 -9.28
C LEU A 392 12.23 -20.38 -8.29
N ASP A 393 11.98 -20.60 -7.00
CA ASP A 393 11.97 -19.54 -5.97
C ASP A 393 13.36 -19.26 -5.37
N ASN A 394 14.34 -20.08 -5.76
CA ASN A 394 15.76 -19.83 -5.54
C ASN A 394 16.33 -18.64 -6.35
N HIS A 395 15.53 -18.02 -7.21
CA HIS A 395 15.94 -16.92 -8.05
C HIS A 395 14.85 -15.86 -8.18
N PHE A 396 15.18 -14.59 -7.97
CA PHE A 396 14.23 -13.50 -8.03
C PHE A 396 14.78 -12.32 -8.83
N VAL A 397 13.97 -11.80 -9.75
CA VAL A 397 14.31 -10.60 -10.53
C VAL A 397 13.36 -9.48 -10.12
N PHE A 398 13.93 -8.36 -9.69
CA PHE A 398 13.18 -7.15 -9.37
C PHE A 398 13.57 -6.00 -10.29
N ASN A 399 12.56 -5.32 -10.83
CA ASN A 399 12.76 -4.15 -11.68
C ASN A 399 12.10 -2.92 -11.04
N GLN A 400 12.93 -2.02 -10.52
CA GLN A 400 12.50 -0.76 -9.94
C GLN A 400 12.49 0.35 -10.98
N THR A 401 11.32 0.98 -11.18
CA THR A 401 11.24 2.24 -11.94
C THR A 401 11.72 3.41 -11.08
N VAL A 402 12.62 4.22 -11.62
CA VAL A 402 13.13 5.42 -10.98
C VAL A 402 12.09 6.53 -11.08
N THR A 403 11.80 7.20 -9.97
CA THR A 403 10.80 8.26 -9.87
C THR A 403 11.46 9.56 -9.37
N GLY A 404 10.82 10.70 -9.59
CA GLY A 404 11.33 11.98 -9.13
C GLY A 404 10.29 13.08 -9.33
N SER A 405 10.58 14.27 -8.81
CA SER A 405 9.80 15.48 -9.06
C SER A 405 10.00 15.94 -10.51
N TYR A 406 8.91 16.13 -11.24
CA TYR A 406 8.86 16.58 -12.63
C TYR A 406 9.02 18.12 -12.69
N ASP A 407 9.80 18.66 -13.64
CA ASP A 407 9.86 20.11 -13.87
C ASP A 407 8.61 20.53 -14.66
N PRO A 408 7.74 21.40 -14.13
CA PRO A 408 6.52 21.80 -14.82
C PRO A 408 6.76 22.72 -16.04
N ASN A 409 8.00 23.16 -16.26
CA ASN A 409 8.42 23.90 -17.46
C ASN A 409 9.19 22.97 -18.43
N ASP A 410 8.48 22.33 -19.35
CA ASP A 410 9.02 21.31 -20.24
C ASP A 410 8.58 21.50 -21.70
N ILE A 411 9.20 20.71 -22.59
CA ILE A 411 8.80 20.56 -23.98
C ILE A 411 8.70 19.06 -24.31
N GLU A 412 7.63 18.68 -25.01
CA GLU A 412 7.34 17.29 -25.39
C GLU A 412 6.96 17.19 -26.87
N CYS A 413 7.46 16.16 -27.56
CA CYS A 413 7.01 15.76 -28.88
C CYS A 413 5.81 14.83 -28.75
N ILE A 414 4.66 15.22 -29.32
CA ILE A 414 3.40 14.47 -29.16
C ILE A 414 3.43 13.14 -29.91
N GLU A 415 4.25 13.02 -30.95
CA GLU A 415 4.52 11.75 -31.62
C GLU A 415 5.37 10.78 -30.77
N GLY A 416 5.91 11.24 -29.64
CA GLY A 416 6.75 10.49 -28.71
C GLY A 416 8.23 10.52 -29.06
N ASN A 417 9.04 9.85 -28.23
CA ASN A 417 10.52 9.88 -28.30
C ASN A 417 11.11 9.13 -29.51
N SER A 418 10.29 8.39 -30.27
CA SER A 418 10.71 7.68 -31.48
C SER A 418 9.62 7.70 -32.55
N ILE A 419 9.97 8.08 -33.78
CA ILE A 419 9.07 8.14 -34.94
C ILE A 419 9.54 7.20 -36.06
N PRO A 420 8.62 6.63 -36.86
CA PRO A 420 8.99 5.84 -38.02
C PRO A 420 9.57 6.73 -39.14
N VAL A 421 10.45 6.17 -39.96
CA VAL A 421 11.01 6.86 -41.14
C VAL A 421 9.94 7.43 -42.10
N SER A 422 8.73 6.88 -42.12
CA SER A 422 7.60 7.43 -42.90
C SER A 422 7.10 8.80 -42.43
N MET A 423 7.47 9.23 -41.22
CA MET A 423 7.18 10.56 -40.67
C MET A 423 8.26 11.59 -40.98
N VAL A 424 9.39 11.19 -41.59
CA VAL A 424 10.41 12.13 -42.07
C VAL A 424 9.81 13.02 -43.17
N GLY A 425 10.03 14.33 -43.07
CA GLY A 425 9.43 15.31 -43.97
C GLY A 425 7.97 15.67 -43.64
N GLN A 426 7.37 15.01 -42.64
CA GLN A 426 6.02 15.31 -42.16
C GLN A 426 6.04 16.21 -40.93
N TYR A 427 4.86 16.68 -40.52
CA TYR A 427 4.68 17.48 -39.31
C TYR A 427 4.93 16.64 -38.05
N LEU A 428 5.75 17.19 -37.14
CA LEU A 428 5.84 16.81 -35.74
C LEU A 428 5.21 17.91 -34.89
N HIS A 429 4.53 17.53 -33.83
CA HIS A 429 3.83 18.43 -32.92
C HIS A 429 4.60 18.53 -31.61
N TYR A 430 4.82 19.76 -31.16
CA TYR A 430 5.51 20.06 -29.92
C TYR A 430 4.61 20.88 -29.02
N ILE A 431 4.51 20.46 -27.76
CA ILE A 431 3.90 21.23 -26.69
C ILE A 431 4.99 21.73 -25.75
N VAL A 432 4.99 23.03 -25.45
CA VAL A 432 5.84 23.64 -24.43
C VAL A 432 4.93 24.02 -23.27
N ASN A 433 5.10 23.38 -22.12
CA ASN A 433 4.36 23.74 -20.90
C ASN A 433 5.20 24.69 -20.05
N PHE A 434 4.52 25.54 -19.30
CA PHE A 434 5.15 26.45 -18.36
C PHE A 434 4.28 26.71 -17.15
N GLU A 435 4.93 26.96 -16.02
CA GLU A 435 4.34 27.33 -14.75
C GLU A 435 5.07 28.54 -14.16
N ASN A 436 4.31 29.53 -13.70
CA ASN A 436 4.88 30.62 -12.92
C ASN A 436 5.17 30.17 -11.48
N THR A 437 6.40 29.73 -11.23
CA THR A 437 6.88 29.36 -9.89
C THR A 437 7.28 30.57 -9.01
N GLY A 438 7.09 31.79 -9.51
CA GLY A 438 7.37 33.04 -8.79
C GLY A 438 6.30 33.35 -7.73
N THR A 439 6.53 34.39 -6.93
CA THR A 439 5.64 34.80 -5.82
C THR A 439 4.64 35.89 -6.21
N ALA A 440 4.61 36.32 -7.48
CA ALA A 440 3.73 37.35 -8.00
C ALA A 440 3.22 36.99 -9.41
N PRO A 441 2.07 37.54 -9.86
CA PRO A 441 1.58 37.31 -11.22
C PRO A 441 2.55 37.83 -12.29
N THR A 442 2.71 37.06 -13.37
CA THR A 442 3.53 37.46 -14.53
C THR A 442 2.67 38.19 -15.56
N GLU A 443 3.15 39.33 -16.06
CA GLU A 443 2.45 40.10 -17.08
C GLU A 443 2.84 39.68 -18.51
N ASN A 444 4.10 39.36 -18.75
CA ASN A 444 4.62 39.02 -20.07
C ASN A 444 5.31 37.66 -20.05
N ILE A 445 4.94 36.77 -20.98
CA ILE A 445 5.59 35.48 -21.15
C ILE A 445 6.13 35.39 -22.58
N VAL A 446 7.40 35.02 -22.74
CA VAL A 446 8.00 34.76 -24.05
C VAL A 446 8.54 33.35 -24.08
N VAL A 447 8.04 32.52 -24.98
CA VAL A 447 8.64 31.21 -25.29
C VAL A 447 9.51 31.40 -26.54
N GLU A 448 10.83 31.30 -26.35
CA GLU A 448 11.83 31.38 -27.42
C GLU A 448 12.33 29.98 -27.76
N MET A 449 12.42 29.67 -29.06
CA MET A 449 13.05 28.45 -29.54
C MET A 449 14.02 28.77 -30.66
N ASN A 450 15.18 28.12 -30.66
CA ASN A 450 16.13 28.14 -31.77
C ASN A 450 16.00 26.81 -32.53
N ILE A 451 15.45 26.87 -33.74
CA ILE A 451 15.15 25.70 -34.55
C ILE A 451 16.39 25.31 -35.36
N ASP A 452 16.85 24.08 -35.23
CA ASP A 452 17.99 23.60 -36.03
C ASP A 452 17.56 23.44 -37.50
N PRO A 453 18.16 24.19 -38.45
CA PRO A 453 17.82 24.09 -39.87
C PRO A 453 18.26 22.76 -40.50
N ALA A 454 19.13 21.98 -39.86
CA ALA A 454 19.47 20.63 -40.27
C ALA A 454 18.34 19.63 -39.99
N ASP A 455 17.56 19.88 -38.93
CA ASP A 455 16.52 18.98 -38.45
C ASP A 455 15.12 19.37 -38.94
N PHE A 456 14.85 20.67 -39.06
CA PHE A 456 13.51 21.19 -39.35
C PHE A 456 13.47 22.26 -40.44
N ASP A 457 12.31 22.38 -41.11
CA ASP A 457 12.02 23.52 -41.99
C ASP A 457 11.15 24.56 -41.27
N ILE A 458 11.78 25.61 -40.76
CA ILE A 458 11.12 26.67 -39.98
C ILE A 458 9.99 27.39 -40.75
N ASN A 459 10.05 27.43 -42.08
CA ASN A 459 8.99 28.05 -42.90
C ASN A 459 7.67 27.29 -42.83
N THR A 460 7.71 26.04 -42.35
CA THR A 460 6.52 25.20 -42.20
C THR A 460 5.88 25.31 -40.83
N LEU A 461 6.52 26.02 -39.88
CA LEU A 461 6.07 26.16 -38.50
C LEU A 461 4.67 26.78 -38.46
N GLN A 462 3.78 26.15 -37.70
CA GLN A 462 2.44 26.65 -37.43
C GLN A 462 2.16 26.61 -35.93
N LEU A 463 1.81 27.75 -35.36
CA LEU A 463 1.20 27.80 -34.03
C LEU A 463 -0.20 27.19 -34.12
N GLN A 464 -0.51 26.20 -33.30
CA GLN A 464 -1.82 25.55 -33.25
C GLN A 464 -2.66 26.06 -32.08
N HIS A 465 -2.03 26.28 -30.91
CA HIS A 465 -2.70 26.80 -29.73
C HIS A 465 -1.73 27.57 -28.82
N SER A 466 -2.26 28.53 -28.09
CA SER A 466 -1.57 29.23 -27.00
C SER A 466 -2.56 29.47 -25.86
N SER A 467 -2.12 29.24 -24.63
CA SER A 467 -2.96 29.45 -23.44
C SER A 467 -3.36 30.92 -23.23
N TYR A 468 -2.63 31.85 -23.85
CA TYR A 468 -2.89 33.29 -23.81
C TYR A 468 -2.76 33.89 -25.22
N PRO A 469 -3.44 35.01 -25.51
CA PRO A 469 -3.27 35.73 -26.78
C PRO A 469 -1.79 36.00 -27.08
N SER A 470 -1.29 35.41 -28.16
CA SER A 470 0.14 35.38 -28.48
C SER A 470 0.44 36.03 -29.83
N PHE A 471 1.53 36.79 -29.88
CA PHE A 471 2.16 37.26 -31.12
C PHE A 471 3.38 36.39 -31.43
N THR A 472 3.41 35.76 -32.59
CA THR A 472 4.56 34.97 -33.04
C THR A 472 5.48 35.82 -33.92
N LYS A 473 6.77 35.81 -33.63
CA LYS A 473 7.81 36.42 -34.46
C LYS A 473 8.84 35.37 -34.85
N ILE A 474 9.16 35.28 -36.14
CA ILE A 474 10.19 34.41 -36.67
C ILE A 474 11.28 35.28 -37.31
N THR A 475 12.53 35.14 -36.86
CA THR A 475 13.69 35.86 -37.40
C THR A 475 14.82 34.88 -37.64
N GLY A 476 15.12 34.57 -38.91
CA GLY A 476 16.08 33.51 -39.24
C GLY A 476 15.57 32.15 -38.72
N ASN A 477 16.35 31.51 -37.86
CA ASN A 477 16.02 30.21 -37.24
C ASN A 477 15.42 30.33 -35.83
N LYS A 478 15.21 31.55 -35.34
CA LYS A 478 14.65 31.81 -34.02
C LYS A 478 13.16 32.10 -34.13
N VAL A 479 12.35 31.44 -33.30
CA VAL A 479 10.92 31.71 -33.12
C VAL A 479 10.65 32.20 -31.70
N GLU A 480 9.83 33.22 -31.58
CA GLU A 480 9.42 33.83 -30.32
C GLU A 480 7.88 33.87 -30.27
N PHE A 481 7.29 33.18 -29.29
CA PHE A 481 5.86 33.26 -28.96
C PHE A 481 5.69 34.24 -27.79
N MET A 482 5.26 35.47 -28.08
CA MET A 482 5.13 36.54 -27.10
C MET A 482 3.68 36.67 -26.63
N MET A 483 3.41 36.34 -25.37
CA MET A 483 2.11 36.48 -24.71
C MET A 483 2.19 37.70 -23.79
N LYS A 484 1.51 38.79 -24.18
CA LYS A 484 1.43 40.02 -23.37
C LYS A 484 0.14 40.05 -22.57
N GLN A 485 0.19 40.65 -21.38
CA GLN A 485 -0.95 40.74 -20.46
C GLN A 485 -1.50 39.36 -20.07
N ALA A 486 -0.62 38.37 -19.89
CA ALA A 486 -1.01 37.02 -19.51
C ALA A 486 -1.65 36.98 -18.11
N ASN A 487 -1.16 37.83 -17.19
CA ASN A 487 -1.59 37.90 -15.79
C ASN A 487 -1.62 36.50 -15.13
N LEU A 488 -0.58 35.73 -15.37
CA LEU A 488 -0.45 34.35 -14.88
C LEU A 488 -0.09 34.38 -13.40
N GLY A 489 -1.04 34.05 -12.52
CA GLY A 489 -0.84 34.01 -11.07
C GLY A 489 0.28 33.05 -10.64
N SER A 490 0.76 33.18 -9.40
CA SER A 490 1.70 32.24 -8.80
C SER A 490 1.11 30.83 -8.76
N GLY A 491 1.85 29.83 -9.27
CA GLY A 491 1.38 28.45 -9.48
C GLY A 491 0.42 28.29 -10.67
N GLY A 492 0.25 29.34 -11.49
CA GLY A 492 -0.55 29.26 -12.71
C GLY A 492 0.21 28.52 -13.81
N HIS A 493 -0.53 27.74 -14.61
CA HIS A 493 0.01 26.96 -15.73
C HIS A 493 -0.44 27.52 -17.08
N GLY A 494 0.38 27.31 -18.11
CA GLY A 494 0.03 27.55 -19.50
C GLY A 494 0.87 26.71 -20.45
N ASN A 495 0.55 26.77 -21.74
CA ASN A 495 1.28 26.08 -22.78
C ASN A 495 1.21 26.78 -24.15
N ILE A 496 2.12 26.35 -25.02
CA ILE A 496 2.12 26.61 -26.46
C ILE A 496 2.09 25.25 -27.18
N LEU A 497 1.18 25.07 -28.12
CA LEU A 497 1.18 23.93 -29.05
C LEU A 497 1.55 24.41 -30.44
N MET A 498 2.59 23.82 -31.02
CA MET A 498 3.03 24.10 -32.38
C MET A 498 3.23 22.82 -33.19
N LYS A 499 3.33 22.97 -34.50
CA LYS A 499 3.80 21.90 -35.39
C LYS A 499 4.78 22.43 -36.42
N ILE A 500 5.77 21.61 -36.77
CA ILE A 500 6.82 21.95 -37.72
C ILE A 500 7.23 20.69 -38.50
N LYS A 501 7.57 20.81 -39.79
CA LYS A 501 8.04 19.67 -40.57
C LYS A 501 9.51 19.39 -40.31
N SER A 502 9.83 18.11 -40.10
CA SER A 502 11.21 17.63 -40.12
C SER A 502 11.79 17.72 -41.54
N LYS A 503 13.12 17.75 -41.68
CA LYS A 503 13.79 17.75 -42.97
C LYS A 503 13.67 16.39 -43.66
N GLY A 504 13.41 16.40 -44.97
CA GLY A 504 13.16 15.19 -45.75
C GLY A 504 14.39 14.28 -45.99
N ASN A 505 15.59 14.75 -45.67
CA ASN A 505 16.85 14.01 -45.85
C ASN A 505 17.30 13.23 -44.60
N LEU A 506 16.50 13.23 -43.53
CA LEU A 506 16.80 12.45 -42.33
C LEU A 506 16.58 10.95 -42.58
N THR A 507 17.37 10.12 -41.94
CA THR A 507 17.45 8.66 -42.14
C THR A 507 17.33 7.90 -40.82
N ILE A 508 17.21 6.57 -40.89
CA ILE A 508 17.13 5.72 -39.69
C ILE A 508 18.42 5.86 -38.87
N GLY A 509 18.27 6.12 -37.57
CA GLY A 509 19.37 6.37 -36.65
C GLY A 509 19.67 7.86 -36.41
N ASP A 510 19.11 8.75 -37.24
CA ASP A 510 19.14 10.19 -36.99
C ASP A 510 18.16 10.57 -35.86
N LYS A 511 18.37 11.74 -35.27
CA LYS A 511 17.51 12.30 -34.23
C LYS A 511 17.27 13.77 -34.50
N VAL A 512 16.12 14.27 -34.09
CA VAL A 512 15.82 15.71 -34.09
C VAL A 512 15.70 16.18 -32.66
N ILE A 513 16.20 17.39 -32.39
CA ILE A 513 16.21 17.97 -31.03
C ILE A 513 15.48 19.31 -31.03
N ASN A 514 14.58 19.50 -30.07
CA ASN A 514 13.97 20.79 -29.80
C ASN A 514 14.11 21.19 -28.33
N LYS A 515 14.14 22.50 -28.10
CA LYS A 515 14.34 23.10 -26.78
C LYS A 515 13.71 24.49 -26.74
N ALA A 516 13.21 24.89 -25.58
CA ALA A 516 12.64 26.21 -25.36
C ALA A 516 13.29 26.95 -24.18
N ASN A 517 13.36 28.27 -24.32
CA ASN A 517 13.69 29.22 -23.27
C ASN A 517 12.42 30.00 -22.92
N ILE A 518 12.01 29.98 -21.65
CA ILE A 518 10.77 30.58 -21.18
C ILE A 518 11.09 31.78 -20.31
N TYR A 519 10.75 32.98 -20.79
CA TYR A 519 10.96 34.24 -20.10
C TYR A 519 9.68 34.68 -19.42
N PHE A 520 9.75 34.97 -18.12
CA PHE A 520 8.69 35.61 -17.37
C PHE A 520 9.11 37.06 -17.06
N ASP A 521 8.39 38.02 -17.62
CA ASP A 521 8.69 39.45 -17.61
C ASP A 521 10.13 39.75 -18.06
N TYR A 522 10.95 40.36 -17.19
CA TYR A 522 12.32 40.75 -17.47
C TYR A 522 13.35 39.83 -16.81
N ASN A 523 12.93 38.63 -16.37
CA ASN A 523 13.81 37.66 -15.73
C ASN A 523 14.64 36.86 -16.74
N PHE A 524 15.68 36.20 -16.23
CA PHE A 524 16.42 35.19 -16.99
C PHE A 524 15.50 34.02 -17.39
N PRO A 525 15.75 33.38 -18.55
CA PRO A 525 14.88 32.32 -19.02
C PRO A 525 15.00 31.06 -18.19
N ILE A 526 13.86 30.41 -17.96
CA ILE A 526 13.80 29.00 -17.55
C ILE A 526 14.00 28.16 -18.81
N VAL A 527 15.00 27.30 -18.77
CA VAL A 527 15.40 26.48 -19.91
C VAL A 527 14.74 25.11 -19.77
N THR A 528 13.97 24.67 -20.76
CA THR A 528 13.30 23.35 -20.73
C THR A 528 14.30 22.20 -20.87
N ASN A 529 13.80 20.96 -20.73
CA ASN A 529 14.49 19.75 -21.17
C ASN A 529 14.86 19.82 -22.67
N ASP A 530 15.84 19.01 -23.06
CA ASP A 530 16.13 18.72 -24.47
C ASP A 530 15.15 17.64 -24.93
N GLU A 531 14.22 17.98 -25.81
CA GLU A 531 13.26 17.03 -26.37
C GLU A 531 13.89 16.35 -27.59
N ILE A 532 14.09 15.03 -27.48
CA ILE A 532 14.80 14.24 -28.48
C ILE A 532 13.83 13.24 -29.11
N THR A 533 13.63 13.36 -30.41
CA THR A 533 12.81 12.43 -31.19
C THR A 533 13.71 11.62 -32.14
N ASN A 534 13.82 10.31 -31.91
CA ASN A 534 14.67 9.42 -32.70
C ASN A 534 13.94 8.89 -33.94
N ILE A 535 14.63 8.76 -35.06
CA ILE A 535 14.09 8.16 -36.28
C ILE A 535 14.44 6.68 -36.29
N GLU A 536 13.45 5.85 -36.06
CA GLU A 536 13.62 4.40 -35.90
C GLU A 536 12.82 3.61 -36.92
N SER A 537 13.29 2.39 -37.22
CA SER A 537 12.47 1.39 -37.89
C SER A 537 11.38 0.94 -36.93
N GLN A 538 10.11 1.01 -37.33
CA GLN A 538 9.00 0.49 -36.54
C GLN A 538 9.19 -1.02 -36.26
N LEU A 539 9.73 -1.38 -35.10
CA LEU A 539 9.47 -2.69 -34.49
C LEU A 539 8.11 -2.59 -33.82
N LYS A 540 7.03 -2.75 -34.59
CA LYS A 540 5.70 -2.99 -34.02
C LYS A 540 5.74 -4.32 -33.26
N THR A 541 6.06 -4.27 -31.98
CA THR A 541 5.71 -5.31 -31.03
C THR A 541 4.50 -4.81 -30.25
N SER A 542 3.31 -4.94 -30.86
CA SER A 542 2.16 -5.20 -29.99
C SER A 542 2.46 -6.56 -29.36
N GLU A 543 2.67 -6.62 -28.05
CA GLU A 543 2.65 -7.90 -27.34
C GLU A 543 1.32 -8.57 -27.63
N VAL A 544 1.34 -9.53 -28.54
CA VAL A 544 0.20 -10.35 -28.87
C VAL A 544 -0.04 -11.23 -27.65
N GLN A 545 -1.04 -10.89 -26.82
CA GLN A 545 -1.55 -11.80 -25.82
C GLN A 545 -1.85 -13.14 -26.51
N LYS A 546 -1.17 -14.21 -26.07
CA LYS A 546 -1.25 -15.53 -26.70
C LYS A 546 -2.38 -16.32 -26.05
N ASP A 547 -3.47 -16.57 -26.77
CA ASP A 547 -4.55 -17.42 -26.28
C ASP A 547 -4.15 -18.91 -26.40
N GLN A 548 -3.74 -19.52 -25.28
CA GLN A 548 -3.35 -20.93 -25.26
C GLN A 548 -4.54 -21.91 -25.34
N SER A 549 -5.79 -21.43 -25.26
CA SER A 549 -6.97 -22.28 -25.37
C SER A 549 -7.27 -22.74 -26.80
N VAL A 550 -6.61 -22.15 -27.81
CA VAL A 550 -6.90 -22.44 -29.22
C VAL A 550 -6.33 -23.80 -29.65
N ASN A 551 -7.22 -24.74 -30.00
CA ASN A 551 -6.89 -26.06 -30.52
C ASN A 551 -7.29 -26.21 -31.99
N LEU A 552 -6.42 -26.88 -32.77
CA LEU A 552 -6.64 -27.16 -34.19
C LEU A 552 -6.44 -28.63 -34.47
N TYR A 553 -7.40 -29.28 -35.12
CA TYR A 553 -7.37 -30.70 -35.43
C TYR A 553 -8.24 -31.05 -36.66
N PRO A 554 -7.98 -32.18 -37.34
CA PRO A 554 -6.80 -33.03 -37.18
C PRO A 554 -5.53 -32.38 -37.75
N ASN A 555 -4.37 -32.71 -37.17
CA ASN A 555 -3.05 -32.33 -37.70
C ASN A 555 -2.13 -33.56 -37.63
N PRO A 556 -1.77 -34.20 -38.76
CA PRO A 556 -2.02 -33.79 -40.15
C PRO A 556 -3.49 -33.87 -40.62
N THR A 557 -3.88 -33.06 -41.61
CA THR A 557 -5.22 -33.03 -42.22
C THR A 557 -5.21 -33.47 -43.69
N LYS A 558 -6.37 -33.89 -44.22
CA LYS A 558 -6.61 -34.09 -45.67
C LYS A 558 -7.26 -32.87 -46.34
N GLY A 559 -7.56 -31.81 -45.58
CA GLY A 559 -8.09 -30.56 -46.11
C GLY A 559 -8.96 -29.78 -45.14
N ASP A 560 -9.74 -30.43 -44.28
CA ASP A 560 -10.56 -29.75 -43.28
C ASP A 560 -9.83 -29.61 -41.93
N VAL A 561 -9.91 -28.43 -41.33
CA VAL A 561 -9.32 -28.14 -40.01
C VAL A 561 -10.38 -27.51 -39.12
N ASN A 562 -10.68 -28.18 -38.01
CA ASN A 562 -11.52 -27.65 -36.94
C ASN A 562 -10.68 -26.81 -35.99
N ILE A 563 -11.27 -25.72 -35.49
CA ILE A 563 -10.66 -24.75 -34.58
C ILE A 563 -11.61 -24.58 -33.41
N GLU A 564 -11.11 -24.79 -32.19
CA GLU A 564 -11.85 -24.62 -30.93
C GLU A 564 -11.09 -23.65 -30.03
N ALA A 565 -11.80 -22.79 -29.31
CA ALA A 565 -11.22 -21.86 -28.34
C ALA A 565 -12.21 -21.56 -27.19
N ASP A 566 -11.69 -21.18 -26.02
CA ASP A 566 -12.54 -20.81 -24.87
C ASP A 566 -13.29 -19.49 -25.07
N SER A 567 -12.83 -18.66 -26.01
CA SER A 567 -13.42 -17.36 -26.33
C SER A 567 -13.80 -17.28 -27.81
N ARG A 568 -14.71 -16.35 -28.13
CA ARG A 568 -15.19 -16.15 -29.51
C ARG A 568 -14.03 -15.94 -30.47
N ILE A 569 -13.98 -16.75 -31.53
CA ILE A 569 -13.05 -16.59 -32.64
C ILE A 569 -13.53 -15.39 -33.46
N GLN A 570 -12.68 -14.38 -33.59
CA GLN A 570 -12.97 -13.17 -34.36
C GLN A 570 -12.53 -13.33 -35.81
N SER A 571 -11.35 -13.90 -36.03
CA SER A 571 -10.83 -14.17 -37.37
C SER A 571 -9.82 -15.31 -37.40
N VAL A 572 -9.67 -15.89 -38.60
CA VAL A 572 -8.67 -16.92 -38.91
C VAL A 572 -7.98 -16.54 -40.22
N GLU A 573 -6.66 -16.42 -40.19
CA GLU A 573 -5.81 -16.22 -41.36
C GLU A 573 -4.98 -17.48 -41.60
N VAL A 574 -5.00 -18.00 -42.84
CA VAL A 574 -4.23 -19.19 -43.24
C VAL A 574 -3.08 -18.75 -44.13
N PHE A 575 -1.86 -19.11 -43.77
CA PHE A 575 -0.64 -18.82 -44.51
C PHE A 575 -0.07 -20.10 -45.12
N ASP A 576 0.54 -20.00 -46.30
CA ASP A 576 1.43 -21.04 -46.79
C ASP A 576 2.82 -20.97 -46.11
N ALA A 577 3.69 -21.94 -46.42
CA ALA A 577 5.05 -22.00 -45.89
C ALA A 577 5.93 -20.79 -46.26
N ALA A 578 5.57 -20.02 -47.29
CA ALA A 578 6.25 -18.79 -47.70
C ALA A 578 5.68 -17.53 -47.03
N GLY A 579 4.68 -17.68 -46.14
CA GLY A 579 4.06 -16.57 -45.42
C GLY A 579 2.99 -15.82 -46.23
N ARG A 580 2.56 -16.33 -47.39
CA ARG A 580 1.48 -15.72 -48.18
C ARG A 580 0.12 -16.12 -47.60
N ILE A 581 -0.79 -15.15 -47.45
CA ILE A 581 -2.16 -15.40 -47.00
C ILE A 581 -2.92 -16.13 -48.12
N ILE A 582 -3.36 -17.35 -47.85
CA ILE A 582 -4.14 -18.18 -48.77
C ILE A 582 -5.64 -17.98 -48.54
N GLN A 583 -6.05 -17.79 -47.28
CA GLN A 583 -7.43 -17.51 -46.90
C GLN A 583 -7.49 -16.61 -45.67
N LYS A 584 -8.52 -15.77 -45.59
CA LYS A 584 -8.83 -14.95 -44.43
C LYS A 584 -10.33 -14.99 -44.18
N HIS A 585 -10.71 -15.40 -42.97
CA HIS A 585 -12.10 -15.48 -42.52
C HIS A 585 -12.27 -14.54 -41.34
N THR A 586 -13.19 -13.58 -41.43
CA THR A 586 -13.46 -12.58 -40.38
C THR A 586 -14.91 -12.67 -39.95
N GLY A 587 -15.22 -12.25 -38.72
CA GLY A 587 -16.60 -12.17 -38.22
C GLY A 587 -17.22 -13.52 -37.84
N ILE A 588 -16.40 -14.53 -37.54
CA ILE A 588 -16.85 -15.89 -37.19
C ILE A 588 -17.75 -15.88 -35.93
N ASN A 589 -17.38 -15.12 -34.90
CA ASN A 589 -18.16 -14.87 -33.68
C ASN A 589 -18.70 -16.13 -32.98
N SER A 590 -17.95 -17.24 -33.07
CA SER A 590 -18.27 -18.55 -32.48
C SER A 590 -17.03 -19.09 -31.75
N GLN A 591 -17.21 -19.95 -30.74
CA GLN A 591 -16.11 -20.68 -30.08
C GLN A 591 -15.52 -21.79 -30.96
N ASN A 592 -16.28 -22.23 -31.98
CA ASN A 592 -15.89 -23.27 -32.92
C ASN A 592 -15.93 -22.75 -34.36
N ALA A 593 -14.93 -23.10 -35.15
CA ALA A 593 -14.86 -22.80 -36.59
C ALA A 593 -14.31 -23.99 -37.37
N LYS A 594 -14.74 -24.15 -38.62
CA LYS A 594 -14.19 -25.15 -39.54
C LYS A 594 -13.70 -24.46 -40.80
N ILE A 595 -12.41 -24.62 -41.10
CA ILE A 595 -11.75 -24.00 -42.25
C ILE A 595 -11.25 -25.10 -43.19
N SER A 596 -11.57 -24.96 -44.47
CA SER A 596 -11.20 -25.93 -45.49
C SER A 596 -10.07 -25.40 -46.38
N ILE A 597 -8.99 -26.16 -46.48
CA ILE A 597 -7.84 -25.92 -47.36
C ILE A 597 -7.74 -26.97 -48.47
N HIS A 598 -8.87 -27.58 -48.86
CA HIS A 598 -8.92 -28.60 -49.92
C HIS A 598 -8.36 -28.11 -51.27
N SER A 599 -8.59 -26.84 -51.62
CA SER A 599 -8.09 -26.21 -52.85
C SER A 599 -6.59 -25.90 -52.85
N SER A 600 -5.91 -26.01 -51.70
CA SER A 600 -4.48 -25.72 -51.56
C SER A 600 -3.63 -26.98 -51.77
N SER A 601 -2.38 -26.87 -52.23
CA SER A 601 -1.50 -28.03 -52.46
C SER A 601 -1.12 -28.76 -51.16
N ASN A 602 -0.61 -29.99 -51.25
CA ASN A 602 -0.05 -30.66 -50.07
C ASN A 602 1.16 -29.89 -49.54
N GLY A 603 1.29 -29.77 -48.22
CA GLY A 603 2.33 -28.93 -47.61
C GLY A 603 2.00 -28.43 -46.20
N ILE A 604 2.86 -27.55 -45.69
CA ILE A 604 2.74 -26.93 -44.37
C ILE A 604 1.96 -25.62 -44.48
N TYR A 605 0.98 -25.46 -43.60
CA TYR A 605 0.18 -24.25 -43.45
C TYR A 605 0.27 -23.72 -42.01
N TYR A 606 0.14 -22.40 -41.86
CA TYR A 606 0.05 -21.77 -40.55
C TYR A 606 -1.32 -21.13 -40.40
N PHE A 607 -1.98 -21.38 -39.28
CA PHE A 607 -3.26 -20.79 -38.93
C PHE A 607 -3.04 -19.77 -37.83
N LYS A 608 -3.31 -18.50 -38.12
CA LYS A 608 -3.34 -17.42 -37.13
C LYS A 608 -4.79 -17.19 -36.73
N VAL A 609 -5.11 -17.51 -35.50
CA VAL A 609 -6.47 -17.43 -34.93
C VAL A 609 -6.50 -16.26 -33.96
N LEU A 610 -7.35 -15.27 -34.23
CA LEU A 610 -7.63 -14.16 -33.33
C LEU A 610 -8.91 -14.46 -32.56
N THR A 611 -8.85 -14.39 -31.24
CA THR A 611 -9.97 -14.60 -30.32
C THR A 611 -10.21 -13.35 -29.47
N GLY A 612 -11.26 -13.38 -28.65
CA GLY A 612 -11.49 -12.32 -27.65
C GLY A 612 -10.43 -12.22 -26.54
N LYS A 613 -9.57 -13.24 -26.38
CA LYS A 613 -8.51 -13.28 -25.35
C LYS A 613 -7.09 -13.08 -25.91
N GLY A 614 -6.91 -13.10 -27.24
CA GLY A 614 -5.57 -13.01 -27.82
C GLY A 614 -5.45 -13.58 -29.23
N THR A 615 -4.21 -13.74 -29.73
CA THR A 615 -3.94 -14.41 -31.02
C THR A 615 -3.01 -15.61 -30.83
N LEU A 616 -3.28 -16.72 -31.51
CA LEU A 616 -2.40 -17.88 -31.59
C LEU A 616 -2.02 -18.20 -33.04
N LEU A 617 -0.75 -18.52 -33.29
CA LEU A 617 -0.28 -19.09 -34.56
C LEU A 617 0.02 -20.58 -34.37
N LYS A 618 -0.60 -21.47 -35.15
CA LYS A 618 -0.39 -22.94 -35.09
C LYS A 618 -0.07 -23.51 -36.46
N LYS A 619 0.91 -24.41 -36.51
CA LYS A 619 1.33 -25.13 -37.73
C LYS A 619 0.42 -26.34 -37.97
N VAL A 620 -0.07 -26.52 -39.20
CA VAL A 620 -0.87 -27.66 -39.65
C VAL A 620 -0.26 -28.25 -40.92
N SER A 621 -0.08 -29.57 -40.96
CA SER A 621 0.39 -30.30 -42.15
C SER A 621 -0.79 -30.84 -42.94
N LYS A 622 -0.83 -30.58 -44.25
CA LYS A 622 -1.80 -31.20 -45.17
C LYS A 622 -1.10 -32.29 -45.99
N ASN A 623 -1.62 -33.52 -45.90
CA ASN A 623 -1.12 -34.70 -46.58
C ASN A 623 -1.97 -35.08 -47.80
#